data_AF-A0A561PVS1-F1
#
_entry.id   AF-A0A561PVS1-F1
#
_cell.length_a   1.000
_cell.length_b   1.000
_cell.length_c   1.000
_cell.angle_alpha   90.00
_cell.angle_beta   90.00
_cell.angle_gamma   90.00
#
_symmetry.space_group_name_H-M   'P 1'
#
loop_
_entity.id
_entity.type
_entity.pdbx_description
1 polymer ?
#
loop_
_entity_poly.entity_id
_entity_poly.type
_entity_poly.pdbx_seq_one_letter_code
_entity_poly.pdbx_strand_id
1 'polypeptide(L)'
;MLATKVRKRRTASYIGAGIVNGIGSPVGSAAPAITGTAKVGQTLTSSTGTWSGSPTYARQWFAGGTAIVGATAATYVPITGDIGKTITVRVTATNDKGSVSVTSAATAAVVA
;
A
#
# COMPACT_ATOMS: atom_id res chain seq x y z
N MET A 1 20.26 -40.72 -15.68
CA MET A 1 19.24 -39.67 -15.88
C MET A 1 18.36 -39.61 -14.65
N LEU A 2 18.44 -38.54 -13.86
CA LEU A 2 17.32 -37.91 -13.12
C LEU A 2 17.84 -36.62 -12.48
N ALA A 3 17.07 -35.54 -12.62
CA ALA A 3 17.44 -34.17 -12.26
C ALA A 3 17.00 -33.80 -10.84
N THR A 4 17.76 -32.95 -10.16
CA THR A 4 17.26 -32.18 -8.99
C THR A 4 17.71 -30.73 -9.06
N LYS A 5 16.71 -29.86 -9.27
CA LYS A 5 16.80 -28.39 -9.35
C LYS A 5 16.84 -27.82 -7.93
N VAL A 6 18.00 -27.38 -7.46
CA VAL A 6 18.13 -26.75 -6.13
C VAL A 6 17.81 -25.26 -6.24
N ARG A 7 16.83 -24.80 -5.46
CA ARG A 7 16.33 -23.41 -5.42
C ARG A 7 17.41 -22.47 -4.87
N LYS A 8 17.68 -21.37 -5.58
CA LYS A 8 18.60 -20.30 -5.16
C LYS A 8 18.16 -19.73 -3.80
N ARG A 9 18.90 -20.05 -2.74
CA ARG A 9 18.88 -19.26 -1.50
C ARG A 9 19.65 -17.98 -1.78
N ARG A 10 18.96 -16.85 -1.93
CA ARG A 10 19.61 -15.53 -1.91
C ARG A 10 19.77 -15.13 -0.45
N THR A 11 20.89 -15.49 0.14
CA THR A 11 21.38 -14.89 1.38
C THR A 11 21.78 -13.44 1.07
N ALA A 12 20.98 -12.47 1.52
CA ALA A 12 21.43 -11.09 1.61
C ALA A 12 22.13 -10.93 2.98
N SER A 13 23.46 -10.96 2.96
CA SER A 13 24.28 -10.60 4.13
C SER A 13 24.19 -9.09 4.31
N TYR A 14 23.60 -8.63 5.41
CA TYR A 14 23.62 -7.22 5.81
C TYR A 14 24.93 -6.95 6.54
N ILE A 15 25.80 -6.12 5.94
CA ILE A 15 26.97 -5.53 6.59
C ILE A 15 26.75 -4.03 6.78
N GLY A 16 26.96 -3.53 8.01
CA GLY A 16 27.19 -2.12 8.30
C GLY A 16 25.96 -1.25 8.57
N ALA A 17 25.76 -0.90 9.84
CA ALA A 17 24.99 0.27 10.24
C ALA A 17 25.73 1.54 9.77
N GLY A 18 25.15 2.29 8.82
CA GLY A 18 25.68 3.58 8.35
C GLY A 18 25.19 4.00 6.96
N ILE A 19 24.13 4.83 6.92
CA ILE A 19 23.69 5.72 5.83
C ILE A 19 23.76 5.24 4.37
N VAL A 20 22.63 4.78 3.81
CA VAL A 20 22.25 5.06 2.40
C VAL A 20 20.74 4.93 2.24
N ASN A 21 20.01 5.95 2.71
CA ASN A 21 18.62 6.15 2.34
C ASN A 21 18.59 6.57 0.85
N GLY A 22 18.68 5.61 -0.09
CA GLY A 22 18.63 5.92 -1.53
C GLY A 22 19.30 4.99 -2.54
N ILE A 23 19.93 3.87 -2.17
CA ILE A 23 20.63 3.02 -3.16
C ILE A 23 19.80 1.86 -3.73
N GLY A 24 18.58 1.65 -3.26
CA GLY A 24 17.74 0.51 -3.63
C GLY A 24 16.29 0.87 -3.96
N SER A 25 15.55 -0.09 -4.50
CA SER A 25 14.10 0.04 -4.70
C SER A 25 13.38 0.34 -3.38
N PRO A 26 12.20 0.97 -3.40
CA PRO A 26 11.51 1.38 -2.18
C PRO A 26 11.22 0.20 -1.27
N VAL A 27 11.43 0.35 0.04
CA VAL A 27 11.10 -0.68 1.03
C VAL A 27 10.16 -0.08 2.07
N GLY A 28 8.98 -0.68 2.21
CA GLY A 28 7.98 -0.27 3.19
C GLY A 28 8.27 -0.87 4.56
N SER A 29 8.32 -0.04 5.59
CA SER A 29 8.48 -0.46 6.99
C SER A 29 7.21 -0.32 7.83
N ALA A 30 6.23 0.47 7.36
CA ALA A 30 4.89 0.55 7.93
C ALA A 30 3.85 0.70 6.82
N ALA A 31 2.76 -0.08 6.92
CA ALA A 31 1.65 -0.01 5.96
C ALA A 31 0.91 1.34 6.04
N PRO A 32 0.26 1.79 4.96
CA PRO A 32 -0.63 2.94 5.00
C PRO A 32 -1.81 2.66 5.94
N ALA A 33 -2.25 3.69 6.64
CA ALA A 33 -3.40 3.66 7.53
C ALA A 33 -4.54 4.49 6.94
N ILE A 34 -5.78 4.07 7.21
CA ILE A 34 -6.99 4.85 6.91
C ILE A 34 -7.52 5.40 8.23
N THR A 35 -7.78 6.70 8.28
CA THR A 35 -8.46 7.38 9.39
C THR A 35 -9.81 7.95 8.93
N GLY A 36 -10.70 8.20 9.89
CA GLY A 36 -12.09 8.59 9.64
C GLY A 36 -13.08 7.44 9.86
N THR A 37 -14.37 7.75 9.76
CA THR A 37 -15.45 6.77 9.91
C THR A 37 -15.88 6.29 8.54
N ALA A 38 -15.92 4.98 8.33
CA ALA A 38 -16.45 4.36 7.11
C ALA A 38 -17.98 4.55 7.07
N LYS A 39 -18.42 5.72 6.62
CA LYS A 39 -19.82 6.11 6.50
C LYS A 39 -20.01 6.92 5.22
N VAL A 40 -21.15 6.77 4.57
CA VAL A 40 -21.51 7.56 3.38
C VAL A 40 -21.37 9.06 3.67
N GLY A 41 -20.70 9.78 2.78
CA GLY A 41 -20.49 11.22 2.92
C GLY A 41 -19.39 11.64 3.90
N GLN A 42 -18.82 10.72 4.69
CA GLN A 42 -17.73 11.03 5.62
C GLN A 42 -16.36 10.83 4.98
N THR A 43 -15.45 11.76 5.20
CA THR A 43 -14.10 11.68 4.63
C THR A 43 -13.27 10.61 5.31
N LEU A 44 -12.77 9.67 4.52
CA LEU A 44 -11.65 8.80 4.86
C LEU A 44 -10.35 9.43 4.36
N THR A 45 -9.32 9.39 5.19
CA THR A 45 -7.99 9.90 4.84
C THR A 45 -6.97 8.78 4.91
N SER A 46 -6.11 8.69 3.91
CA SER A 46 -5.05 7.69 3.84
C SER A 46 -3.69 8.33 4.17
N SER A 47 -2.86 7.64 4.95
CA SER A 47 -1.43 7.92 5.02
C SER A 47 -0.68 7.18 3.90
N THR A 48 0.58 7.55 3.63
CA THR A 48 1.44 6.83 2.68
C THR A 48 2.07 5.57 3.27
N GLY A 49 2.09 5.44 4.61
CA GLY A 49 2.99 4.52 5.30
C GLY A 49 4.42 5.08 5.41
N THR A 50 5.34 4.26 5.90
CA THR A 50 6.75 4.62 6.09
C THR A 50 7.62 3.86 5.10
N TRP A 51 8.52 4.57 4.43
CA TRP A 51 9.33 4.04 3.33
C TRP A 51 10.78 4.52 3.39
N SER A 52 11.69 3.66 2.95
CA SER A 52 13.05 4.05 2.55
C SER A 52 13.17 4.17 1.03
N GLY A 53 14.29 4.74 0.55
CA GLY A 53 14.58 4.84 -0.89
C GLY A 53 13.95 6.04 -1.60
N SER A 54 13.50 7.06 -0.85
CA SER A 54 12.98 8.34 -1.37
C SER A 54 11.94 8.23 -2.51
N PRO A 55 10.87 7.45 -2.34
CA PRO A 55 9.87 7.26 -3.39
C PRO A 55 8.90 8.43 -3.52
N THR A 56 8.24 8.47 -4.68
CA THR A 56 6.96 9.16 -4.89
C THR A 56 5.80 8.17 -4.71
N TYR A 57 4.58 8.69 -4.51
CA TYR A 57 3.44 7.86 -4.11
C TYR A 57 2.25 8.00 -5.06
N ALA A 58 1.73 6.87 -5.52
CA ALA A 58 0.42 6.75 -6.14
C ALA A 58 -0.54 5.99 -5.22
N ARG A 59 -1.84 6.24 -5.36
CA ARG A 59 -2.88 5.62 -4.53
C ARG A 59 -4.00 5.08 -5.39
N GLN A 60 -4.63 4.03 -4.88
CA GLN A 60 -5.87 3.50 -5.43
C GLN A 60 -6.74 3.02 -4.29
N TRP A 61 -7.97 3.51 -4.21
CA TRP A 61 -8.96 3.05 -3.24
C TRP A 61 -9.76 1.86 -3.79
N PHE A 62 -10.20 0.99 -2.88
CA PHE A 62 -10.98 -0.20 -3.19
C PHE A 62 -12.17 -0.31 -2.23
N ALA A 63 -13.30 -0.78 -2.75
CA ALA A 63 -14.47 -1.16 -1.97
C ALA A 63 -14.70 -2.67 -2.12
N GLY A 64 -14.65 -3.40 -1.00
CA GLY A 64 -14.83 -4.85 -1.00
C GLY A 64 -13.82 -5.59 -1.89
N GLY A 65 -12.60 -5.05 -2.00
CA GLY A 65 -11.53 -5.59 -2.85
C GLY A 65 -11.60 -5.21 -4.33
N THR A 66 -12.65 -4.50 -4.78
CA THR A 66 -12.78 -3.99 -6.15
C THR A 66 -12.27 -2.56 -6.23
N ALA A 67 -11.46 -2.24 -7.24
CA ALA A 67 -10.93 -0.88 -7.42
C ALA A 67 -12.06 0.11 -7.70
N ILE A 68 -12.05 1.24 -6.98
CA ILE A 68 -12.96 2.35 -7.24
C ILE A 68 -12.33 3.22 -8.32
N VAL A 69 -12.89 3.20 -9.53
CA VAL A 69 -12.32 3.90 -10.70
C VAL A 69 -12.15 5.39 -10.39
N GLY A 70 -10.96 5.93 -10.66
CA GLY A 70 -10.62 7.34 -10.45
C GLY A 70 -10.31 7.74 -9.00
N ALA A 71 -10.52 6.85 -8.02
CA ALA A 71 -10.20 7.14 -6.62
C ALA A 71 -8.69 6.99 -6.35
N THR A 72 -7.93 8.03 -6.66
CA THR A 72 -6.47 8.10 -6.51
C THR A 72 -5.99 9.20 -5.56
N ALA A 73 -6.91 9.98 -5.00
CA ALA A 73 -6.62 11.06 -4.07
C ALA A 73 -6.17 10.54 -2.69
N ALA A 74 -5.61 11.43 -1.88
CA ALA A 74 -5.24 11.12 -0.49
C ALA A 74 -6.46 10.84 0.40
N THR A 75 -7.63 11.32 -0.02
CA THR A 75 -8.91 11.14 0.65
C THR A 75 -9.89 10.39 -0.25
N TYR A 76 -10.88 9.76 0.38
CA TYR A 76 -12.03 9.15 -0.28
C TYR A 76 -13.28 9.40 0.55
N VAL A 77 -14.40 9.69 -0.11
CA VAL A 77 -15.70 9.84 0.54
C VAL A 77 -16.57 8.67 0.09
N PRO A 78 -16.90 7.71 0.97
CA PRO A 78 -17.76 6.60 0.62
C PRO A 78 -19.11 7.06 0.08
N ILE A 79 -19.59 6.34 -0.93
CA ILE A 79 -20.89 6.59 -1.58
C ILE A 79 -21.88 5.49 -1.20
N THR A 80 -23.15 5.66 -1.54
CA THR A 80 -24.21 4.66 -1.26
C THR A 80 -23.87 3.27 -1.81
N GLY A 81 -23.19 3.19 -2.96
CA GLY A 81 -22.74 1.93 -3.55
C GLY A 81 -21.67 1.17 -2.75
N ASP A 82 -21.09 1.79 -1.72
CA ASP A 82 -20.08 1.18 -0.86
C ASP A 82 -20.66 0.56 0.41
N ILE A 83 -21.94 0.81 0.73
CA ILE A 83 -22.57 0.32 1.96
C ILE A 83 -22.39 -1.21 2.07
N GLY A 84 -22.00 -1.66 3.26
CA GLY A 84 -21.71 -3.06 3.56
C GLY A 84 -20.34 -3.55 3.09
N LYS A 85 -19.59 -2.76 2.32
CA LYS A 85 -18.22 -3.08 1.89
C LYS A 85 -17.21 -2.46 2.85
N THR A 86 -16.07 -3.12 3.01
CA THR A 86 -14.90 -2.50 3.64
C THR A 86 -14.13 -1.67 2.63
N ILE A 87 -13.48 -0.61 3.11
CA ILE A 87 -12.61 0.23 2.30
C ILE A 87 -11.15 -0.12 2.58
N THR A 88 -10.36 -0.23 1.52
CA THR A 88 -8.90 -0.33 1.60
C THR A 88 -8.26 0.64 0.63
N VAL A 89 -7.00 0.98 0.89
CA VAL A 89 -6.19 1.80 -0.01
C VAL A 89 -4.88 1.09 -0.29
N ARG A 90 -4.50 1.02 -1.56
CA ARG A 90 -3.17 0.59 -1.98
C ARG A 90 -2.33 1.80 -2.25
N VAL A 91 -1.19 1.90 -1.58
CA VAL A 91 -0.15 2.89 -1.87
C VAL A 91 0.96 2.20 -2.66
N THR A 92 1.34 2.79 -3.78
CA THR A 92 2.48 2.37 -4.60
C THR A 92 3.58 3.41 -4.47
N ALA A 93 4.70 2.99 -3.90
CA ALA A 93 5.91 3.77 -3.78
C ALA A 93 6.82 3.50 -4.99
N THR A 94 7.28 4.55 -5.66
CA THR A 94 8.08 4.46 -6.89
C THR A 94 9.31 5.36 -6.82
N ASN A 95 10.47 4.81 -7.16
CA ASN A 95 11.69 5.56 -7.45
C ASN A 95 12.34 5.04 -8.75
N ASP A 96 13.52 5.56 -9.11
CA ASP A 96 14.27 5.16 -10.30
C ASP A 96 14.71 3.68 -10.31
N LYS A 97 14.73 3.03 -9.14
CA LYS A 97 15.09 1.61 -8.97
C LYS A 97 13.89 0.67 -9.01
N GLY A 98 12.65 1.18 -8.99
CA GLY A 98 11.46 0.35 -9.13
C GLY A 98 10.25 0.83 -8.33
N SER A 99 9.24 -0.05 -8.25
CA SER A 99 7.98 0.22 -7.56
C SER A 99 7.56 -0.92 -6.64
N VAL A 100 7.02 -0.57 -5.48
CA VAL A 100 6.48 -1.51 -4.49
C VAL A 100 5.13 -1.00 -3.99
N SER A 101 4.14 -1.88 -3.91
CA SER A 101 2.81 -1.53 -3.40
C SER A 101 2.51 -2.22 -2.07
N VAL A 102 1.90 -1.48 -1.14
CA VAL A 102 1.38 -2.01 0.13
C VAL A 102 -0.08 -1.56 0.27
N THR A 103 -0.93 -2.46 0.75
CA THR A 103 -2.36 -2.17 1.00
C THR A 103 -2.58 -1.98 2.50
N SER A 104 -3.46 -1.03 2.85
CA SER A 104 -3.84 -0.78 4.24
C SER A 104 -4.60 -1.96 4.86
N ALA A 105 -4.75 -1.92 6.18
CA ALA A 105 -5.83 -2.66 6.82
C ALA A 105 -7.20 -2.19 6.28
N ALA A 106 -8.18 -3.09 6.29
CA ALA A 106 -9.55 -2.78 5.93
C ALA A 106 -10.23 -1.96 7.02
N THR A 107 -11.06 -0.99 6.63
CA THR A 107 -11.98 -0.33 7.56
C THR A 107 -13.07 -1.29 8.04
N ALA A 108 -13.87 -0.85 9.03
CA ALA A 108 -15.20 -1.42 9.21
C ALA A 108 -16.03 -1.29 7.92
N ALA A 109 -17.09 -2.10 7.81
CA ALA A 109 -18.02 -1.98 6.70
C ALA A 109 -18.66 -0.58 6.67
N VAL A 110 -18.81 -0.01 5.47
CA VAL A 110 -19.43 1.31 5.30
C VAL A 110 -20.90 1.27 5.74
N VAL A 111 -21.29 2.22 6.56
CA VAL A 111 -22.68 2.46 6.97
C VAL A 111 -23.28 3.67 6.27
N ALA A 112 -24.61 3.77 6.25
CA ALA A 112 -25.32 4.95 5.76
C ALA A 112 -25.12 6.15 6.70
#